data_AF-A0A6C0E2G5-F1
#
_entry.id   AF-A0A6C0E2G5-F1
#
_cell.length_a   1.000
_cell.length_b   1.000
_cell.length_c   1.000
_cell.angle_alpha   90.00
_cell.angle_beta   90.00
_cell.angle_gamma   90.00
#
_symmetry.space_group_name_H-M   'P 1'
#
loop_
_entity.id
_entity.type
_entity.pdbx_description
1 polymer ?
#
loop_
_entity_poly.entity_id
_entity_poly.type
_entity_poly.pdbx_seq_one_letter_code
_entity_poly.pdbx_strand_id
1 'polypeptide(L)'
;MKKIQIYGERCSGTNYLEELLRLNFHVEIVWDYGWKHFFGFSDLSNSDNVLFIGIIRNLEDWINSLYRERHHIPSHLTENIDTFLTNTFYSSDNNCEIMTDRNIDTGERYKNIYELRLVKNKYLIEKMPKLVNNYCLITYDDLVDNFLDTMNKLKNYGLQIKDSINFPLNVKYYKNHKDCLFIKKKILFQKKK
;
A
#
# COMPACT_ATOMS: atom_id res chain seq x y z
N MET A 1 -20.55 -7.64 -2.22
CA MET A 1 -19.89 -6.40 -1.72
C MET A 1 -19.52 -5.54 -2.91
N LYS A 2 -19.68 -4.21 -2.87
CA LYS A 2 -19.35 -3.34 -4.02
C LYS A 2 -18.25 -2.32 -3.73
N LYS A 3 -18.09 -1.90 -2.47
CA LYS A 3 -17.10 -0.90 -2.08
C LYS A 3 -15.81 -1.55 -1.60
N ILE A 4 -14.67 -0.98 -1.98
CA ILE A 4 -13.35 -1.41 -1.54
C ILE A 4 -12.57 -0.22 -1.00
N GLN A 5 -12.00 -0.37 0.17
CA GLN A 5 -10.99 0.53 0.74
C GLN A 5 -9.64 -0.18 0.69
N ILE A 6 -8.61 0.49 0.15
CA ILE A 6 -7.24 -0.07 0.10
C ILE A 6 -6.38 0.63 1.14
N TYR A 7 -5.63 -0.13 1.92
CA TYR A 7 -4.56 0.40 2.77
C TYR A 7 -3.23 -0.25 2.44
N GLY A 8 -2.19 0.56 2.43
CA GLY A 8 -0.83 0.11 2.23
C GLY A 8 0.12 1.29 2.23
N GLU A 9 1.36 1.09 2.66
CA GLU A 9 2.34 2.16 2.64
C GLU A 9 2.62 2.65 1.22
N ARG A 10 3.17 3.86 1.08
CA ARG A 10 3.74 4.29 -0.21
C ARG A 10 4.69 3.19 -0.73
N CYS A 11 4.68 2.98 -2.04
CA CYS A 11 5.52 1.97 -2.70
C CYS A 11 5.21 0.49 -2.34
N SER A 12 4.08 0.19 -1.72
CA SER A 12 3.58 -1.18 -1.49
C SER A 12 2.76 -1.76 -2.66
N GLY A 13 2.55 -1.01 -3.74
CA GLY A 13 1.78 -1.47 -4.90
C GLY A 13 0.28 -1.19 -4.86
N THR A 14 -0.19 -0.30 -3.97
CA THR A 14 -1.61 0.09 -3.88
C THR A 14 -2.21 0.53 -5.22
N ASN A 15 -1.48 1.29 -6.04
CA ASN A 15 -1.97 1.70 -7.36
C ASN A 15 -2.14 0.52 -8.33
N TYR A 16 -1.21 -0.45 -8.31
CA TYR A 16 -1.30 -1.62 -9.15
C TYR A 16 -2.50 -2.49 -8.76
N LEU A 17 -2.68 -2.71 -7.46
CA LEU A 17 -3.87 -3.38 -6.92
C LEU A 17 -5.16 -2.64 -7.30
N GLU A 18 -5.20 -1.31 -7.15
CA GLU A 18 -6.36 -0.50 -7.52
C GLU A 18 -6.77 -0.70 -8.99
N GLU A 19 -5.80 -0.63 -9.91
CA GLU A 19 -6.02 -0.87 -11.34
C GLU A 19 -6.50 -2.29 -11.62
N LEU A 20 -5.90 -3.29 -10.98
CA LEU A 20 -6.33 -4.69 -11.12
C LEU A 20 -7.76 -4.91 -10.65
N LEU A 21 -8.14 -4.30 -9.53
CA LEU A 21 -9.50 -4.40 -8.99
C LEU A 21 -10.52 -3.76 -9.95
N ARG A 22 -10.22 -2.55 -10.44
CA ARG A 22 -11.06 -1.87 -11.43
C ARG A 22 -11.13 -2.62 -12.75
N LEU A 23 -10.04 -3.27 -13.17
CA LEU A 23 -9.99 -4.03 -14.40
C LEU A 23 -10.84 -5.30 -14.33
N ASN A 24 -10.84 -5.98 -13.18
CA ASN A 24 -11.38 -7.33 -13.07
C ASN A 24 -12.79 -7.43 -12.45
N PHE A 25 -13.17 -6.50 -11.57
CA PHE A 25 -14.38 -6.64 -10.77
C PHE A 25 -15.35 -5.46 -10.91
N HIS A 26 -16.64 -5.69 -10.66
CA HIS A 26 -17.67 -4.66 -10.53
C HIS A 26 -17.60 -4.00 -9.13
N VAL A 27 -16.59 -3.15 -8.94
CA VAL A 27 -16.27 -2.55 -7.64
C VAL A 27 -16.11 -1.04 -7.74
N GLU A 28 -16.42 -0.36 -6.63
CA GLU A 28 -16.17 1.03 -6.36
C GLU A 28 -15.02 1.13 -5.36
N ILE A 29 -13.91 1.76 -5.75
CA ILE A 29 -12.84 2.08 -4.80
C ILE A 29 -13.22 3.37 -4.08
N VAL A 30 -13.32 3.30 -2.75
CA VAL A 30 -13.71 4.41 -1.87
C VAL A 30 -12.53 4.84 -0.99
N TRP A 31 -12.61 6.08 -0.51
CA TRP A 31 -11.64 6.66 0.43
C TRP A 31 -12.34 7.26 1.66
N ASP A 32 -13.57 6.80 1.93
CA ASP A 32 -14.43 7.26 3.02
C ASP A 32 -13.74 7.06 4.39
N TYR A 33 -12.83 6.08 4.48
CA TYR A 33 -12.09 5.71 5.70
C TYR A 33 -10.65 6.21 5.68
N GLY A 34 -10.39 7.31 4.98
CA GLY A 34 -9.07 7.93 4.91
C GLY A 34 -8.23 7.43 3.74
N TRP A 35 -7.12 8.13 3.52
CA TRP A 35 -6.27 7.91 2.36
C TRP A 35 -5.43 6.64 2.48
N LYS A 36 -5.23 5.93 1.36
CA LYS A 36 -4.55 4.61 1.33
C LYS A 36 -3.20 4.52 2.03
N HIS A 37 -2.45 5.61 2.12
CA HIS A 37 -1.12 5.65 2.71
C HIS A 37 -1.08 6.17 4.14
N PHE A 38 -2.13 6.89 4.57
CA PHE A 38 -2.24 7.67 5.81
C PHE A 38 -3.38 7.12 6.66
N PHE A 39 -3.34 5.81 6.91
CA PHE A 39 -4.36 5.06 7.64
C PHE A 39 -4.05 4.95 9.13
N GLY A 40 -5.05 4.55 9.92
CA GLY A 40 -4.93 4.38 11.36
C GLY A 40 -5.58 5.47 12.21
N PHE A 41 -6.11 6.52 11.57
CA PHE A 41 -6.70 7.68 12.24
C PHE A 41 -8.22 7.84 12.00
N SER A 42 -8.79 7.02 11.13
CA SER A 42 -10.20 7.09 10.73
C SER A 42 -11.08 6.24 11.65
N ASP A 43 -12.30 6.69 11.90
CA ASP A 43 -13.35 5.82 12.45
C ASP A 43 -13.77 4.81 11.37
N LEU A 44 -13.73 3.51 11.70
CA LEU A 44 -14.10 2.42 10.81
C LEU A 44 -15.49 1.85 11.13
N SER A 45 -16.24 2.50 12.03
CA SER A 45 -17.63 2.16 12.30
C SER A 45 -18.49 2.23 11.03
N ASN A 46 -19.55 1.41 10.98
CA ASN A 46 -20.49 1.35 9.84
C ASN A 46 -19.88 0.95 8.48
N SER A 47 -18.78 0.18 8.50
CA SER A 47 -18.05 -0.23 7.29
C SER A 47 -18.38 -1.65 6.79
N ASP A 48 -19.46 -2.25 7.28
CA ASP A 48 -19.86 -3.64 6.99
C ASP A 48 -20.11 -3.94 5.51
N ASN A 49 -20.36 -2.92 4.70
CA ASN A 49 -20.57 -3.03 3.26
C ASN A 49 -19.28 -2.80 2.42
N VAL A 50 -18.13 -2.62 3.08
CA VAL A 50 -16.82 -2.33 2.46
C VAL A 50 -15.86 -3.49 2.69
N LEU A 51 -15.17 -3.92 1.63
CA LEU A 51 -14.01 -4.81 1.75
C LEU A 51 -12.78 -3.95 1.96
N PHE A 52 -12.11 -4.14 3.09
CA PHE A 52 -10.79 -3.55 3.31
C PHE A 52 -9.71 -4.49 2.79
N ILE A 53 -8.80 -3.96 1.98
CA ILE A 53 -7.65 -4.71 1.49
C ILE A 53 -6.36 -4.05 1.99
N GLY A 54 -5.65 -4.75 2.86
CA GLY A 54 -4.30 -4.40 3.25
C GLY A 54 -3.29 -4.98 2.26
N ILE A 55 -2.36 -4.16 1.77
CA ILE A 55 -1.22 -4.62 0.96
C ILE A 55 0.10 -4.22 1.61
N ILE A 56 0.95 -5.22 1.85
CA ILE A 56 2.32 -5.06 2.34
C ILE A 56 3.30 -5.54 1.27
N ARG A 57 4.59 -5.22 1.43
CA ARG A 57 5.65 -5.55 0.46
C ARG A 57 6.92 -5.99 1.17
N ASN A 58 7.75 -6.85 0.61
CA ASN A 58 9.06 -7.15 1.20
C ASN A 58 9.86 -5.87 1.58
N LEU A 59 10.57 -5.93 2.71
CA LEU A 59 11.24 -4.76 3.31
C LEU A 59 12.26 -4.13 2.35
N GLU A 60 13.10 -4.94 1.73
CA GLU A 60 14.21 -4.46 0.89
C GLU A 60 13.70 -3.71 -0.34
N ASP A 61 12.76 -4.28 -1.11
CA ASP A 61 12.24 -3.57 -2.28
C ASP A 61 11.39 -2.36 -1.89
N TRP A 62 10.72 -2.41 -0.73
CA TRP A 62 9.96 -1.27 -0.21
C TRP A 62 10.87 -0.09 0.14
N ILE A 63 11.90 -0.28 0.98
CA ILE A 63 12.88 0.77 1.33
C ILE A 63 13.50 1.33 0.06
N ASN A 64 13.95 0.45 -0.84
CA ASN A 64 14.58 0.83 -2.11
C ASN A 64 13.65 1.64 -3.01
N SER A 65 12.37 1.29 -3.06
CA SER A 65 11.39 2.05 -3.81
C SER A 65 11.07 3.39 -3.16
N LEU A 66 10.89 3.43 -1.85
CA LEU A 66 10.57 4.67 -1.15
C LEU A 66 11.72 5.68 -1.23
N TYR A 67 12.97 5.25 -1.05
CA TYR A 67 14.16 6.10 -1.17
C TYR A 67 14.34 6.71 -2.57
N ARG A 68 13.97 5.97 -3.63
CA ARG A 68 14.03 6.47 -5.01
C ARG A 68 12.94 7.47 -5.33
N GLU A 69 11.70 7.15 -4.97
CA GLU A 69 10.55 7.96 -5.38
C GLU A 69 10.38 9.19 -4.49
N ARG A 70 10.84 9.14 -3.22
CA ARG A 70 10.89 10.26 -2.25
C ARG A 70 9.54 10.96 -2.01
N HIS A 71 8.44 10.33 -2.41
CA HIS A 71 7.10 10.90 -2.34
C HIS A 71 6.71 11.23 -0.90
N HIS A 72 6.43 12.50 -0.67
CA HIS A 72 6.05 13.05 0.63
C HIS A 72 7.09 12.82 1.74
N ILE A 73 8.38 12.78 1.37
CA ILE A 73 9.48 12.68 2.33
C ILE A 73 10.22 14.03 2.31
N PRO A 74 10.44 14.65 3.48
CA PRO A 74 11.28 15.84 3.57
C PRO A 74 12.64 15.62 2.89
N SER A 75 13.09 16.58 2.09
CA SER A 75 14.31 16.46 1.29
C SER A 75 15.54 16.09 2.12
N HIS A 76 15.69 16.69 3.31
CA HIS A 76 16.80 16.44 4.23
C HIS A 76 16.88 14.98 4.72
N LEU A 77 15.76 14.26 4.79
CA LEU A 77 15.75 12.83 5.12
C LEU A 77 16.19 11.95 3.95
N THR A 78 16.38 12.50 2.75
CA THR A 78 16.77 11.75 1.54
C THR A 78 18.08 12.23 0.93
N GLU A 79 18.83 13.06 1.65
CA GLU A 79 20.16 13.55 1.24
C GLU A 79 21.16 12.41 1.04
N ASN A 80 21.13 11.43 1.93
CA ASN A 80 21.89 10.19 1.82
C ASN A 80 21.13 9.03 2.47
N ILE A 81 21.68 7.84 2.33
CA ILE A 81 21.02 6.63 2.83
C ILE A 81 21.02 6.54 4.35
N ASP A 82 22.08 7.00 5.01
CA ASP A 82 22.19 6.91 6.46
C ASP A 82 21.13 7.79 7.13
N THR A 83 20.95 9.03 6.65
CA THR A 83 19.89 9.91 7.14
C THR A 83 18.50 9.32 6.90
N PHE A 84 18.27 8.74 5.72
CA PHE A 84 16.99 8.08 5.41
C PHE A 84 16.65 6.91 6.34
N LEU A 85 17.66 6.11 6.70
CA LEU A 85 17.45 4.91 7.50
C LEU A 85 17.40 5.19 9.01
N THR A 86 18.10 6.23 9.49
CA THR A 86 18.37 6.39 10.93
C THR A 86 17.73 7.61 11.57
N ASN A 87 17.43 8.68 10.81
CA ASN A 87 16.83 9.89 11.39
C ASN A 87 15.35 9.71 11.72
N THR A 88 14.86 10.56 12.63
CA THR A 88 13.43 10.72 12.91
C THR A 88 12.65 10.90 11.61
N PHE A 89 11.70 9.99 11.38
CA PHE A 89 10.98 9.89 10.13
C PHE A 89 9.58 10.47 10.26
N TYR A 90 9.22 11.30 9.29
CA TYR A 90 7.89 11.88 9.14
C TYR A 90 7.64 12.22 7.68
N SER A 91 6.38 12.44 7.34
CA SER A 91 5.98 12.79 5.97
C SER A 91 5.62 14.26 5.86
N SER A 92 5.89 14.84 4.69
CA SER A 92 5.55 16.22 4.40
C SER A 92 5.00 16.38 3.00
N ASP A 93 4.08 17.32 2.81
CA ASP A 93 3.63 17.81 1.52
C ASP A 93 3.76 19.33 1.48
N ASN A 94 4.38 19.88 0.43
CA ASN A 94 4.66 21.31 0.31
C ASN A 94 5.28 21.94 1.58
N ASN A 95 6.26 21.24 2.19
CA ASN A 95 6.94 21.60 3.45
C ASN A 95 6.06 21.61 4.71
N CYS A 96 4.79 21.22 4.61
CA CYS A 96 3.90 21.01 5.74
C CYS A 96 3.91 19.53 6.14
N GLU A 97 4.05 19.24 7.42
CA GLU A 97 3.98 17.87 7.93
C GLU A 97 2.58 17.28 7.75
N ILE A 98 2.51 16.03 7.29
CA ILE A 98 1.26 15.28 7.17
C ILE A 98 0.97 14.63 8.52
N MET A 99 0.17 15.30 9.34
CA MET A 99 -0.16 14.86 10.70
C MET A 99 -0.87 13.50 10.74
N THR A 100 -1.67 13.20 9.72
CA THR A 100 -2.35 11.90 9.54
C THR A 100 -1.41 10.77 9.08
N ASP A 101 -0.11 11.04 8.99
CA ASP A 101 0.93 10.03 8.75
C ASP A 101 1.87 9.84 9.93
N ARG A 102 1.55 10.39 11.11
CA ARG A 102 2.32 10.15 12.33
C ARG A 102 2.18 8.73 12.85
N ASN A 103 2.90 8.41 13.91
CA ASN A 103 2.76 7.15 14.61
C ASN A 103 1.31 6.94 15.04
N ILE A 104 0.70 5.87 14.56
CA ILE A 104 -0.73 5.55 14.75
C ILE A 104 -1.07 5.41 16.24
N ASP A 105 -0.12 4.93 17.04
CA ASP A 105 -0.34 4.64 18.46
C ASP A 105 -0.05 5.83 19.36
N THR A 106 0.94 6.67 19.01
CA THR A 106 1.42 7.74 19.89
C THR A 106 1.10 9.15 19.39
N GLY A 107 0.77 9.32 18.11
CA GLY A 107 0.61 10.64 17.49
C GLY A 107 1.91 11.43 17.34
N GLU A 108 3.06 10.82 17.60
CA GLU A 108 4.40 11.42 17.46
C GLU A 108 5.04 11.07 16.12
N ARG A 109 6.15 11.74 15.79
CA ARG A 109 7.02 11.31 14.66
C ARG A 109 7.62 9.94 14.96
N TYR A 110 7.94 9.18 13.92
CA TYR A 110 8.62 7.89 14.08
C TYR A 110 10.10 8.11 14.38
N LYS A 111 10.70 7.26 15.21
CA LYS A 111 12.13 7.28 15.52
C LYS A 111 12.98 7.14 14.26
N ASN A 112 12.52 6.31 13.32
CA ASN A 112 13.12 6.10 12.01
C ASN A 112 12.16 5.36 11.07
N ILE A 113 12.60 5.11 9.84
CA ILE A 113 11.78 4.43 8.82
C ILE A 113 11.39 3.00 9.22
N TYR A 114 12.22 2.31 10.02
CA TYR A 114 11.91 0.96 10.49
C TYR A 114 10.78 0.96 11.52
N GLU A 115 10.73 1.95 12.41
CA GLU A 115 9.61 2.10 13.33
C GLU A 115 8.32 2.43 12.58
N LEU A 116 8.36 3.33 11.58
CA LEU A 116 7.22 3.59 10.70
C LEU A 116 6.69 2.29 10.10
N ARG A 117 7.60 1.50 9.52
CA ARG A 117 7.25 0.25 8.85
C ARG A 117 6.66 -0.77 9.81
N LEU A 118 7.25 -0.92 10.99
CA LEU A 118 6.79 -1.84 12.02
C LEU A 118 5.37 -1.49 12.48
N VAL A 119 5.13 -0.23 12.85
CA VAL A 119 3.83 0.25 13.35
C VAL A 119 2.74 0.06 12.30
N LYS A 120 3.00 0.45 11.06
CA LYS A 120 2.02 0.32 9.97
C LYS A 120 1.73 -1.13 9.60
N ASN A 121 2.75 -1.98 9.52
CA ASN A 121 2.54 -3.39 9.27
C ASN A 121 1.77 -4.06 10.41
N LYS A 122 2.09 -3.76 11.67
CA LYS A 122 1.31 -4.25 12.81
C LYS A 122 -0.14 -3.80 12.75
N TYR A 123 -0.40 -2.56 12.36
CA TYR A 123 -1.77 -2.08 12.14
C TYR A 123 -2.51 -2.93 11.10
N LEU A 124 -1.90 -3.17 9.93
CA LEU A 124 -2.51 -3.98 8.88
C LEU A 124 -2.63 -5.47 9.26
N ILE A 125 -1.67 -6.04 9.97
CA ILE A 125 -1.64 -7.48 10.27
C ILE A 125 -2.51 -7.82 11.48
N GLU A 126 -2.44 -7.00 12.54
CA GLU A 126 -2.95 -7.36 13.86
C GLU A 126 -4.20 -6.57 14.27
N LYS A 127 -4.35 -5.32 13.80
CA LYS A 127 -5.45 -4.44 14.19
C LYS A 127 -6.61 -4.50 13.19
N MET A 128 -6.33 -4.30 11.90
CA MET A 128 -7.37 -4.31 10.85
C MET A 128 -8.31 -5.51 10.90
N PRO A 129 -7.85 -6.78 11.05
CA PRO A 129 -8.77 -7.92 11.12
C PRO A 129 -9.74 -7.90 12.31
N LYS A 130 -9.45 -7.09 13.34
CA LYS A 130 -10.29 -6.95 14.54
C LYS A 130 -11.20 -5.72 14.47
N LEU A 131 -10.89 -4.76 13.59
CA LEU A 131 -11.59 -3.49 13.49
C LEU A 131 -12.73 -3.52 12.46
N VAL A 132 -12.67 -4.41 11.48
CA VAL A 132 -13.65 -4.48 10.39
C VAL A 132 -14.06 -5.91 10.10
N ASN A 133 -15.29 -6.10 9.65
CA ASN A 133 -15.84 -7.43 9.38
C ASN A 133 -15.29 -8.06 8.10
N ASN A 134 -14.96 -7.25 7.09
CA ASN A 134 -14.48 -7.73 5.79
C ASN A 134 -13.06 -7.24 5.52
N TYR A 135 -12.08 -8.09 5.82
CA TYR A 135 -10.68 -7.76 5.66
C TYR A 135 -9.90 -8.84 4.90
N CYS A 136 -9.11 -8.41 3.92
CA CYS A 136 -8.15 -9.23 3.20
C CYS A 136 -6.75 -8.61 3.29
N LEU A 137 -5.79 -9.35 3.84
CA LEU A 137 -4.38 -8.98 3.75
C LEU A 137 -3.73 -9.75 2.59
N ILE A 138 -3.00 -9.04 1.74
CA ILE A 138 -2.16 -9.60 0.67
C ILE A 138 -0.75 -9.01 0.74
N THR A 139 0.19 -9.67 0.07
CA THR A 139 1.50 -9.09 -0.20
C THR A 139 1.57 -8.66 -1.67
N TYR A 140 2.37 -7.64 -1.95
CA TYR A 140 2.71 -7.21 -3.30
C TYR A 140 3.46 -8.32 -4.04
N ASP A 141 4.34 -9.02 -3.32
CA ASP A 141 5.13 -10.13 -3.82
C ASP A 141 4.21 -11.25 -4.33
N ASP A 142 3.21 -11.69 -3.55
CA ASP A 142 2.20 -12.67 -4.00
C ASP A 142 1.32 -12.14 -5.13
N LEU A 143 0.98 -10.85 -5.12
CA LEU A 143 0.20 -10.24 -6.20
C LEU A 143 0.96 -10.29 -7.53
N VAL A 144 2.29 -10.30 -7.51
CA VAL A 144 3.13 -10.38 -8.72
C VAL A 144 3.48 -11.83 -9.05
N ASP A 145 4.00 -12.58 -8.09
CA ASP A 145 4.60 -13.90 -8.30
C ASP A 145 3.54 -15.03 -8.29
N ASN A 146 2.45 -14.84 -7.54
CA ASN A 146 1.33 -15.77 -7.39
C ASN A 146 0.01 -15.13 -7.87
N PHE A 147 0.06 -14.42 -9.00
CA PHE A 147 -1.02 -13.54 -9.47
C PHE A 147 -2.39 -14.23 -9.55
N LEU A 148 -2.47 -15.42 -10.15
CA LEU A 148 -3.73 -16.15 -10.32
C LEU A 148 -4.36 -16.48 -8.95
N ASP A 149 -3.56 -16.99 -8.03
CA ASP A 149 -4.02 -17.38 -6.70
C ASP A 149 -4.43 -16.17 -5.87
N THR A 150 -3.67 -15.08 -5.96
CA THR A 150 -4.01 -13.82 -5.28
C THR A 150 -5.31 -13.23 -5.80
N MET A 151 -5.53 -13.23 -7.12
CA MET A 151 -6.78 -12.74 -7.71
C MET A 151 -7.97 -13.65 -7.37
N ASN A 152 -7.78 -14.97 -7.37
CA ASN A 152 -8.80 -15.92 -6.91
C ASN A 152 -9.13 -15.75 -5.42
N LYS A 153 -8.13 -15.48 -4.57
CA LYS A 153 -8.34 -15.12 -3.16
C LYS A 153 -9.24 -13.90 -3.04
N LEU A 154 -8.97 -12.82 -3.80
CA LEU A 154 -9.79 -11.61 -3.80
C LEU A 154 -11.22 -11.88 -4.28
N LYS A 155 -11.40 -12.69 -5.33
CA LYS A 155 -12.72 -13.14 -5.81
C LYS A 155 -13.52 -13.81 -4.69
N ASN A 156 -12.88 -14.65 -3.87
CA ASN A 156 -13.54 -15.41 -2.80
C ASN A 156 -14.10 -14.54 -1.67
N TYR A 157 -13.76 -13.24 -1.62
CA TYR A 157 -14.43 -12.24 -0.75
C TYR A 157 -15.77 -11.75 -1.33
N GLY A 158 -16.33 -12.43 -2.34
CA GLY A 158 -17.62 -12.08 -2.94
C GLY A 158 -17.56 -10.89 -3.89
N LEU A 159 -16.41 -10.67 -4.53
CA LEU A 159 -16.25 -9.68 -5.60
C LEU A 159 -16.79 -10.24 -6.91
N GLN A 160 -17.72 -9.50 -7.53
CA GLN A 160 -18.31 -9.89 -8.81
C GLN A 160 -17.33 -9.61 -9.95
N ILE A 161 -16.94 -10.64 -10.70
CA ILE A 161 -16.11 -10.52 -11.91
C ILE A 161 -16.92 -9.81 -13.00
N LYS A 162 -16.25 -9.03 -13.86
CA LYS A 162 -16.89 -8.43 -15.04
C LYS A 162 -17.22 -9.47 -16.10
N ASP A 163 -18.41 -9.37 -16.70
CA ASP A 163 -18.93 -10.40 -17.61
C ASP A 163 -18.11 -10.59 -18.91
N SER A 164 -17.36 -9.57 -19.33
CA SER A 164 -16.68 -9.52 -20.64
C SER A 164 -15.19 -9.85 -20.60
N ILE A 165 -14.68 -10.48 -19.52
CA ILE A 165 -13.24 -10.74 -19.37
C ILE A 165 -12.93 -12.23 -19.15
N ASN A 166 -11.78 -12.66 -19.67
CA ASN A 166 -11.17 -13.92 -19.25
C ASN A 166 -10.34 -13.68 -17.98
N PHE A 167 -10.93 -13.95 -16.83
CA PHE A 167 -10.36 -13.62 -15.53
C PHE A 167 -9.17 -14.52 -15.13
N PRO A 168 -8.13 -13.98 -14.46
CA PRO A 168 -7.86 -12.56 -14.20
C PRO A 168 -7.06 -11.89 -15.33
N LEU A 169 -7.45 -10.68 -15.68
CA LEU A 169 -6.66 -9.78 -16.54
C LEU A 169 -5.58 -9.08 -15.72
N ASN A 170 -4.37 -9.03 -16.28
CA ASN A 170 -3.24 -8.33 -15.69
C ASN A 170 -2.94 -7.00 -16.42
N VAL A 171 -2.39 -6.04 -15.70
CA VAL A 171 -1.89 -4.77 -16.22
C VAL A 171 -0.37 -4.88 -16.44
N LYS A 172 0.09 -4.66 -17.66
CA LYS A 172 1.52 -4.71 -18.01
C LYS A 172 2.23 -3.35 -17.97
N TYR A 173 1.49 -2.28 -17.72
CA TYR A 173 1.98 -0.91 -17.78
C TYR A 173 2.07 -0.24 -16.40
N TYR A 174 2.88 0.83 -16.30
CA TYR A 174 3.10 1.55 -15.04
C TYR A 174 2.16 2.75 -14.88
N LYS A 175 1.31 2.73 -13.85
CA LYS A 175 0.35 3.81 -13.53
C LYS A 175 -0.49 4.18 -14.77
N ASN A 176 -0.59 5.48 -15.08
CA ASN A 176 -1.38 5.98 -16.22
C ASN A 176 -0.63 5.92 -17.55
N HIS A 177 0.63 5.47 -17.58
CA HIS A 177 1.44 5.42 -18.79
C HIS A 177 1.26 4.06 -19.48
N LYS A 178 0.14 3.91 -20.21
CA LYS A 178 -0.20 2.68 -20.94
C LYS A 178 0.87 2.24 -21.95
N ASP A 179 1.71 3.18 -22.38
CA ASP A 179 2.78 2.94 -23.36
C ASP A 179 4.12 2.49 -22.73
N CYS A 180 4.21 2.46 -21.40
CA CYS A 180 5.44 2.09 -20.68
C CYS A 180 5.24 0.79 -19.92
N LEU A 181 5.94 -0.28 -20.35
CA LEU A 181 5.97 -1.54 -19.63
C LEU A 181 6.55 -1.36 -18.23
N PHE A 182 5.99 -2.07 -17.26
CA PHE A 182 6.56 -2.13 -15.92
C PHE A 182 7.93 -2.83 -15.96
N ILE A 183 8.96 -2.17 -15.43
CA ILE A 183 10.30 -2.73 -15.27
C ILE A 183 10.63 -2.75 -13.77
N LYS A 184 10.94 -3.92 -13.20
CA LYS A 184 11.44 -4.03 -11.83
C LYS A 184 12.78 -3.30 -11.74
N LYS A 185 12.80 -2.19 -10.99
CA LYS A 185 14.02 -1.38 -10.79
C LYS A 185 15.02 -2.15 -9.94
N LYS A 186 16.32 -2.06 -10.28
CA LYS A 186 17.42 -2.67 -9.52
C LYS A 186 17.44 -2.15 -8.07
N ILE A 187 17.87 -2.99 -7.15
CA ILE A 187 18.09 -2.61 -5.75
C ILE A 187 19.31 -1.71 -5.67
N LEU A 188 19.15 -0.50 -5.11
CA LEU A 188 20.25 0.43 -4.87
C LEU A 188 21.17 -0.08 -3.77
N PHE A 189 20.60 -0.80 -2.80
CA PHE A 189 21.29 -1.40 -1.66
C PHE A 189 21.83 -2.80 -2.02
N GLN A 190 22.71 -2.91 -3.00
CA GLN A 190 23.44 -4.16 -3.19
C GLN A 190 24.56 -4.24 -2.16
N LYS A 191 24.51 -5.24 -1.27
CA LYS A 191 25.72 -5.66 -0.55
C LYS A 191 26.75 -6.02 -1.61
N LYS A 192 27.92 -5.35 -1.61
CA LYS A 192 29.12 -5.95 -2.16
C LYS A 192 29.30 -7.27 -1.39
N LYS A 193 29.18 -8.39 -2.09
CA LYS A 193 29.53 -9.70 -1.55
C LYS A 193 31.01 -9.74 -1.22
#